data_AF-A0AAD6RL23-F1
#
_entry.id   AF-A0AAD6RL23-F1
#
_cell.length_a   1.000
_cell.length_b   1.000
_cell.length_c   1.000
_cell.angle_alpha   90.00
_cell.angle_beta   90.00
_cell.angle_gamma   90.00
#
_symmetry.space_group_name_H-M   'P 1'
#
loop_
_entity.id
_entity.type
_entity.pdbx_description
1 polymer ?
#
loop_
_entity_poly.entity_id
_entity_poly.type
_entity_poly.pdbx_seq_one_letter_code
_entity_poly.pdbx_strand_id
1 'polypeptide(L)'
;MALGRCRFFGACFIGILFFHGFCACDRAPYYSFILNATSAPTISYYDYIIVGGGTAGCPLAATLSQNASVLLLERGGSPYGNPNITNLSKFGAALSDPSPTSPSQRFISEDGVINARARVLGGGSCLNAGFYTRASLEYIRAAGWDGRLANKSYHWVERRVAFEPQMGPWQSAVRDGLLEAGVLPNNGFTYDHIKGTKVGGTIFDREGNRHTAADLLEDANPGGLTVLLHATVYKILFATKAGPKPVAHGVIYRDASGAKHRAYLKRGLKNEIIVSSGALGSPQLLMLSGVGPAQQLRAHNITVVLDQPMVGQLMSDNPMNAIFVPSPLPVEVSLIQVVGITQYGSYIEAASGENFGGSPQRDYGMFSPKEYD
;
A
#
# COMPACT_ATOMS: atom_id res chain seq x y z
N MET A 1 47.20 -73.95 24.72
CA MET A 1 46.89 -74.39 23.34
C MET A 1 45.62 -73.66 22.95
N ALA A 2 45.72 -72.62 22.12
CA ALA A 2 45.44 -72.71 20.67
C ALA A 2 44.03 -73.25 20.39
N LEU A 3 43.12 -72.66 19.62
CA LEU A 3 43.09 -71.52 18.70
C LEU A 3 41.59 -71.43 18.33
N GLY A 4 40.98 -70.25 18.09
CA GLY A 4 39.54 -70.29 17.79
C GLY A 4 38.76 -69.04 17.43
N ARG A 5 39.28 -68.21 16.50
CA ARG A 5 38.53 -67.33 15.57
C ARG A 5 37.73 -66.13 16.12
N CYS A 6 38.29 -64.96 15.79
CA CYS A 6 37.62 -63.67 15.65
C CYS A 6 36.34 -63.73 14.79
N ARG A 7 35.30 -63.03 15.25
CA ARG A 7 34.26 -62.46 14.39
C ARG A 7 34.17 -60.97 14.68
N PHE A 8 34.51 -60.17 13.67
CA PHE A 8 34.29 -58.73 13.60
C PHE A 8 32.78 -58.44 13.71
N PHE A 9 32.39 -57.62 14.69
CA PHE A 9 31.15 -56.86 14.62
C PHE A 9 31.55 -55.40 14.36
N GLY A 10 31.40 -54.96 13.11
CA GLY A 10 31.42 -53.55 12.77
C GLY A 10 30.13 -52.90 13.25
N ALA A 11 30.20 -52.05 14.25
CA ALA A 11 29.09 -51.19 14.64
C ALA A 11 28.92 -50.12 13.56
N CYS A 12 27.88 -50.25 12.72
CA CYS A 12 27.44 -49.18 11.84
C CYS A 12 26.76 -48.10 12.69
N PHE A 13 27.48 -47.01 12.97
CA PHE A 13 26.88 -45.77 13.44
C PHE A 13 26.12 -45.14 12.27
N ILE A 14 24.80 -45.36 12.20
CA ILE A 14 23.91 -44.56 11.36
C ILE A 14 23.74 -43.23 12.08
N GLY A 15 24.57 -42.26 11.72
CA GLY A 15 24.35 -40.86 12.07
C GLY A 15 23.11 -40.37 11.33
N ILE A 16 21.98 -40.27 12.03
CA ILE A 16 20.84 -39.51 11.55
C ILE A 16 21.26 -38.04 11.59
N LEU A 17 21.74 -37.53 10.47
CA LEU A 17 21.84 -36.10 10.22
C LEU A 17 20.41 -35.55 10.23
N PHE A 18 19.97 -35.05 11.38
CA PHE A 18 18.90 -34.08 11.43
C PHE A 18 19.37 -32.86 10.65
N PHE A 19 19.07 -32.82 9.36
CA PHE A 19 18.92 -31.56 8.66
C PHE A 19 17.77 -30.85 9.38
N HIS A 20 18.12 -30.02 10.36
CA HIS A 20 17.30 -28.88 10.72
C HIS A 20 17.19 -28.08 9.44
N GLY A 21 16.09 -28.32 8.70
CA GLY A 21 15.63 -27.37 7.71
C GLY A 21 15.69 -26.03 8.40
N PHE A 22 16.46 -25.09 7.84
CA PHE A 22 16.43 -23.71 8.25
C PHE A 22 14.97 -23.28 8.14
N CYS A 23 14.28 -23.32 9.27
CA CYS A 23 13.01 -22.68 9.44
C CYS A 23 13.36 -21.20 9.24
N ALA A 24 13.06 -20.66 8.07
CA ALA A 24 13.06 -19.25 7.83
C ALA A 24 11.98 -18.68 8.76
N CYS A 25 12.39 -18.40 9.99
CA CYS A 25 11.62 -17.62 10.92
C CYS A 25 11.44 -16.26 10.24
N ASP A 26 10.19 -15.90 9.94
CA ASP A 26 9.75 -14.58 9.45
C ASP A 26 10.26 -13.48 10.39
N ARG A 27 11.52 -13.12 10.24
CA ARG A 27 12.05 -11.90 10.82
C ARG A 27 11.72 -10.81 9.82
N ALA A 28 10.81 -9.92 10.23
CA ALA A 28 10.64 -8.60 9.64
C ALA A 28 12.01 -8.08 9.15
N PRO A 29 12.14 -7.65 7.89
CA PRO A 29 13.40 -7.16 7.40
C PRO A 29 13.87 -6.00 8.29
N TYR A 30 15.01 -6.19 8.95
CA TYR A 30 15.59 -5.15 9.81
C TYR A 30 16.31 -4.15 8.93
N TYR A 31 15.55 -3.20 8.39
CA TYR A 31 16.12 -2.09 7.65
C TYR A 31 16.70 -1.06 8.62
N SER A 32 18.03 -0.98 8.67
CA SER A 32 18.74 0.00 9.53
C SER A 32 18.38 1.45 9.23
N PHE A 33 17.85 1.73 8.03
CA PHE A 33 17.41 3.05 7.60
C PHE A 33 15.97 3.39 8.01
N ILE A 34 15.20 2.47 8.59
CA ILE A 34 13.86 2.75 9.12
C ILE A 34 13.95 3.04 10.62
N LEU A 35 13.59 4.27 10.98
CA LEU A 35 13.71 4.80 12.34
C LEU A 35 12.38 5.39 12.80
N ASN A 36 12.23 5.57 14.11
CA ASN A 36 11.14 6.39 14.65
C ASN A 36 11.52 7.88 14.53
N ALA A 37 10.55 8.74 14.22
CA ALA A 37 10.78 10.19 14.16
C ALA A 37 11.35 10.77 15.47
N THR A 38 11.10 10.14 16.62
CA THR A 38 11.64 10.57 17.93
C THR A 38 13.17 10.49 18.01
N SER A 39 13.83 9.66 17.19
CA SER A 39 15.28 9.60 17.11
C SER A 39 15.87 10.57 16.08
N ALA A 40 15.03 11.31 15.36
CA ALA A 40 15.49 12.23 14.33
C ALA A 40 16.06 13.51 14.95
N PRO A 41 17.08 14.14 14.34
CA PRO A 41 17.55 15.44 14.78
C PRO A 41 16.46 16.50 14.61
N THR A 42 16.55 17.60 15.37
CA THR A 42 15.63 18.74 15.23
C THR A 42 15.70 19.38 13.84
N ILE A 43 16.87 19.34 13.21
CA ILE A 43 17.13 19.88 11.86
C ILE A 43 17.91 18.84 11.05
N SER A 44 17.49 18.59 9.81
CA SER A 44 18.17 17.67 8.87
C SER A 44 18.14 18.19 7.43
N TYR A 45 19.00 17.62 6.57
CA TYR A 45 19.16 18.05 5.18
C TYR A 45 19.29 16.85 4.23
N TYR A 46 18.51 16.87 3.14
CA TYR A 46 18.45 15.78 2.15
C TYR A 46 18.37 16.34 0.73
N ASP A 47 18.70 15.52 -0.26
CA ASP A 47 18.52 15.90 -1.66
C ASP A 47 17.05 15.80 -2.07
N TYR A 48 16.34 14.79 -1.56
CA TYR A 48 14.90 14.65 -1.74
C TYR A 48 14.20 14.41 -0.41
N ILE A 49 13.03 15.02 -0.26
CA ILE A 49 12.14 14.76 0.87
C ILE A 49 10.80 14.28 0.31
N ILE A 50 10.41 13.06 0.63
CA ILE A 50 9.15 12.44 0.22
C ILE A 50 8.21 12.43 1.42
N VAL A 51 7.02 13.01 1.24
CA VAL A 51 6.00 13.11 2.28
C VAL A 51 4.90 12.08 2.02
N GLY A 52 4.90 11.00 2.79
CA GLY A 52 4.00 9.86 2.69
C GLY A 52 4.71 8.61 2.19
N GLY A 53 4.88 7.62 3.07
CA GLY A 53 5.45 6.31 2.77
C GLY A 53 4.42 5.33 2.26
N GLY A 54 3.58 5.75 1.31
CA GLY A 54 2.50 4.93 0.75
C GLY A 54 2.90 4.16 -0.50
N THR A 55 1.90 3.68 -1.23
CA THR A 55 2.03 2.87 -2.45
C THR A 55 2.94 3.48 -3.52
N ALA A 56 2.88 4.81 -3.71
CA ALA A 56 3.79 5.54 -4.61
C ALA A 56 5.07 6.04 -3.93
N GLY A 57 5.01 6.33 -2.63
CA GLY A 57 6.11 6.93 -1.88
C GLY A 57 7.29 5.97 -1.66
N CYS A 58 7.00 4.71 -1.30
CA CYS A 58 8.03 3.70 -1.08
C CYS A 58 8.89 3.42 -2.35
N PRO A 59 8.31 3.04 -3.50
CA PRO A 59 9.12 2.78 -4.69
C PRO A 59 9.87 4.01 -5.22
N LEU A 60 9.28 5.21 -5.07
CA LEU A 60 9.95 6.46 -5.39
C LEU A 60 11.19 6.67 -4.51
N ALA A 61 11.06 6.43 -3.19
CA ALA A 61 12.16 6.55 -2.25
C ALA A 61 13.29 5.56 -2.57
N ALA A 62 12.95 4.30 -2.83
CA ALA A 62 13.92 3.28 -3.23
C ALA A 62 14.68 3.69 -4.51
N THR A 63 13.96 4.19 -5.51
CA THR A 63 14.53 4.65 -6.79
C THR A 63 15.48 5.83 -6.61
N LEU A 64 15.05 6.88 -5.90
CA LEU A 64 15.87 8.09 -5.72
C LEU A 64 17.09 7.83 -4.82
N SER A 65 16.98 6.92 -3.84
CA SER A 65 18.07 6.61 -2.90
C SER A 65 19.32 6.04 -3.58
N GLN A 66 19.20 5.49 -4.80
CA GLN A 66 20.32 4.95 -5.55
C GLN A 66 21.43 5.97 -5.78
N ASN A 67 21.06 7.24 -6.00
CA ASN A 67 22.00 8.29 -6.41
C ASN A 67 21.90 9.57 -5.56
N ALA A 68 21.10 9.55 -4.49
CA ALA A 68 20.82 10.75 -3.70
C ALA A 68 20.50 10.40 -2.24
N SER A 69 20.66 11.39 -1.35
CA SER A 69 20.16 11.28 0.02
C SER A 69 18.67 11.59 0.08
N VAL A 70 17.87 10.64 0.55
CA VAL A 70 16.41 10.70 0.54
C VAL A 70 15.86 10.56 1.96
N LEU A 71 14.95 11.45 2.32
CA LEU A 71 14.14 11.33 3.53
C LEU A 71 12.71 10.94 3.15
N LEU A 72 12.22 9.82 3.66
CA LEU A 72 10.81 9.42 3.57
C LEU A 72 10.12 9.62 4.92
N LEU A 73 9.08 10.45 4.96
CA LEU A 73 8.33 10.74 6.18
C LEU A 73 6.97 10.05 6.12
N GLU A 74 6.71 9.13 7.06
CA GLU A 74 5.44 8.41 7.19
C GLU A 74 4.81 8.68 8.55
N ARG A 75 3.52 9.05 8.57
CA ARG A 75 2.79 9.37 9.80
C ARG A 75 2.40 8.12 10.61
N GLY A 76 2.31 6.97 9.97
CA GLY A 76 2.01 5.68 10.56
C GLY A 76 3.23 4.92 11.07
N GLY A 77 2.99 3.72 11.60
CA GLY A 77 4.02 2.80 12.05
C GLY A 77 4.53 1.87 10.95
N SER A 78 5.26 0.83 11.36
CA SER A 78 5.76 -0.23 10.48
C SER A 78 4.65 -1.24 10.15
N PRO A 79 4.58 -1.77 8.91
CA PRO A 79 3.69 -2.89 8.60
C PRO A 79 4.24 -4.21 9.15
N TYR A 80 5.55 -4.31 9.36
CA TYR A 80 6.21 -5.55 9.74
C TYR A 80 5.95 -5.94 11.20
N GLY A 81 5.75 -7.23 11.45
CA GLY A 81 5.44 -7.77 12.78
C GLY A 81 3.99 -7.55 13.23
N ASN A 82 3.13 -6.96 12.38
CA ASN A 82 1.71 -6.83 12.64
C ASN A 82 0.91 -7.86 11.83
N PRO A 83 0.48 -9.00 12.42
CA PRO A 83 -0.25 -10.05 11.69
C PRO A 83 -1.60 -9.57 11.14
N ASN A 84 -2.18 -8.48 11.68
CA ASN A 84 -3.39 -7.90 11.13
C ASN A 84 -3.15 -7.28 9.74
N ILE A 85 -1.91 -6.88 9.45
CA ILE A 85 -1.52 -6.36 8.14
C ILE A 85 -0.99 -7.50 7.27
N THR A 86 -0.09 -8.32 7.81
CA THR A 86 0.72 -9.24 7.00
C THR A 86 -0.02 -10.52 6.61
N ASN A 87 -1.19 -10.83 7.17
CA ASN A 87 -1.91 -12.07 6.87
C ASN A 87 -3.24 -11.81 6.13
N LEU A 88 -3.47 -12.54 5.04
CA LEU A 88 -4.71 -12.48 4.24
C LEU A 88 -5.97 -12.62 5.08
N SER A 89 -6.01 -13.60 5.98
CA SER A 89 -7.19 -13.93 6.81
C SER A 89 -7.55 -12.85 7.84
N LYS A 90 -6.74 -11.80 7.96
CA LYS A 90 -6.98 -10.67 8.87
C LYS A 90 -7.44 -9.42 8.14
N PHE A 91 -7.59 -9.46 6.81
CA PHE A 91 -7.99 -8.30 6.00
C PHE A 91 -9.26 -7.63 6.51
N GLY A 92 -10.36 -8.37 6.69
CA GLY A 92 -11.64 -7.79 7.10
C GLY A 92 -11.57 -7.12 8.49
N ALA A 93 -10.91 -7.80 9.44
CA ALA A 93 -10.70 -7.29 10.79
C ALA A 93 -9.83 -6.04 10.82
N ALA A 94 -8.73 -6.01 10.05
CA ALA A 94 -7.81 -4.88 10.00
C ALA A 94 -8.41 -3.65 9.33
N LEU A 95 -9.18 -3.85 8.25
CA LEU A 95 -9.86 -2.75 7.55
C LEU A 95 -10.94 -2.10 8.42
N SER A 96 -11.65 -2.91 9.20
CA SER A 96 -12.78 -2.48 10.03
C SER A 96 -12.40 -2.04 11.46
N ASP A 97 -11.14 -2.17 11.86
CA ASP A 97 -10.67 -1.80 13.20
C ASP A 97 -10.84 -0.28 13.43
N PRO A 98 -11.76 0.15 14.34
CA PRO A 98 -12.03 1.55 14.61
C PRO A 98 -11.02 2.16 15.59
N SER A 99 -10.02 1.40 16.06
CA SER A 99 -9.10 1.85 17.08
C SER A 99 -8.34 3.11 16.63
N PRO A 100 -8.12 4.10 17.52
CA PRO A 100 -7.40 5.33 17.18
C PRO A 100 -5.96 5.09 16.73
N THR A 101 -5.40 3.91 17.00
CA THR A 101 -4.05 3.45 16.62
C THR A 101 -4.06 2.53 15.39
N SER A 102 -5.23 2.16 14.88
CA SER A 102 -5.39 1.28 13.72
C SER A 102 -4.58 1.80 12.51
N PRO A 103 -3.94 0.91 11.73
CA PRO A 103 -3.41 1.28 10.43
C PRO A 103 -4.52 1.75 9.48
N SER A 104 -5.78 1.35 9.71
CA SER A 104 -6.97 1.81 8.99
C SER A 104 -7.57 3.06 9.66
N GLN A 105 -7.44 4.21 9.02
CA GLN A 105 -8.12 5.43 9.46
C GLN A 105 -9.46 5.55 8.74
N ARG A 106 -10.56 5.27 9.45
CA ARG A 106 -11.93 5.47 8.98
C ARG A 106 -12.27 6.96 8.81
N PHE A 107 -13.09 7.25 7.81
CA PHE A 107 -13.76 8.53 7.62
C PHE A 107 -15.14 8.30 7.00
N ILE A 108 -15.96 9.35 6.92
CA ILE A 108 -17.25 9.33 6.26
C ILE A 108 -17.24 10.49 5.25
N SER A 109 -17.62 10.24 4.00
CA SER A 109 -17.75 11.29 2.99
C SER A 109 -18.91 12.23 3.34
N GLU A 110 -19.00 13.38 2.67
CA GLU A 110 -20.13 14.29 2.82
C GLU A 110 -21.46 13.64 2.35
N ASP A 111 -21.40 12.66 1.45
CA ASP A 111 -22.53 11.83 1.02
C ASP A 111 -22.95 10.77 2.05
N GLY A 112 -22.26 10.67 3.19
CA GLY A 112 -22.54 9.68 4.23
C GLY A 112 -21.89 8.30 4.01
N VAL A 113 -21.04 8.14 2.99
CA VAL A 113 -20.38 6.87 2.67
C VAL A 113 -19.21 6.63 3.61
N ILE A 114 -19.23 5.50 4.31
CA ILE A 114 -18.12 5.07 5.16
C ILE A 114 -16.96 4.62 4.28
N ASN A 115 -15.76 5.14 4.54
CA ASN A 115 -14.56 4.74 3.83
C ASN A 115 -13.35 4.74 4.79
N ALA A 116 -12.20 4.26 4.33
CA ALA A 116 -10.98 4.16 5.11
C ALA A 116 -9.75 4.54 4.29
N ARG A 117 -8.72 5.06 4.96
CA ARG A 117 -7.40 5.31 4.38
C ARG A 117 -6.30 4.77 5.27
N ALA A 118 -5.19 4.36 4.66
CA ALA A 118 -4.05 3.84 5.40
C ALA A 118 -3.32 4.91 6.23
N ARG A 119 -2.72 4.46 7.33
CA ARG A 119 -1.81 5.18 8.22
C ARG A 119 -0.73 4.22 8.71
N VAL A 120 0.10 3.76 7.77
CA VAL A 120 1.19 2.80 7.97
C VAL A 120 2.15 2.91 6.78
N LEU A 121 3.44 2.63 6.99
CA LEU A 121 4.41 2.50 5.90
C LEU A 121 3.97 1.38 4.94
N GLY A 122 4.01 1.63 3.64
CA GLY A 122 3.38 0.85 2.58
C GLY A 122 2.01 1.41 2.15
N GLY A 123 1.32 2.15 3.02
CA GLY A 123 0.05 2.80 2.71
C GLY A 123 -1.07 1.82 2.36
N GLY A 124 -1.85 2.11 1.31
CA GLY A 124 -3.03 1.33 0.94
C GLY A 124 -2.76 -0.14 0.65
N SER A 125 -1.55 -0.50 0.19
CA SER A 125 -1.18 -1.90 -0.04
C SER A 125 -1.17 -2.75 1.22
N CYS A 126 -1.08 -2.13 2.41
CA CYS A 126 -1.15 -2.81 3.69
C CYS A 126 -2.58 -3.17 4.13
N LEU A 127 -3.60 -2.57 3.49
CA LEU A 127 -5.00 -2.69 3.90
C LEU A 127 -5.94 -3.11 2.79
N ASN A 128 -5.54 -3.05 1.53
CA ASN A 128 -6.40 -3.38 0.40
C ASN A 128 -6.69 -4.89 0.32
N ALA A 129 -7.62 -5.26 -0.57
CA ALA A 129 -7.99 -6.65 -0.82
C ALA A 129 -6.95 -7.43 -1.68
N GLY A 130 -5.82 -6.80 -2.02
CA GLY A 130 -4.66 -7.44 -2.61
C GLY A 130 -4.71 -7.76 -4.11
N PHE A 131 -5.82 -7.51 -4.80
CA PHE A 131 -5.87 -7.68 -6.26
C PHE A 131 -4.88 -6.75 -6.98
N TYR A 132 -4.12 -7.30 -7.93
CA TYR A 132 -3.12 -6.59 -8.71
C TYR A 132 -3.45 -6.63 -10.22
N THR A 133 -3.48 -5.46 -10.84
CA THR A 133 -3.61 -5.30 -12.28
C THR A 133 -2.80 -4.09 -12.75
N ARG A 134 -2.27 -4.16 -13.96
CA ARG A 134 -1.68 -3.03 -14.69
C ARG A 134 -2.78 -2.08 -15.14
N ALA A 135 -2.42 -0.84 -15.43
CA ALA A 135 -3.31 0.08 -16.13
C ALA A 135 -3.51 -0.37 -17.58
N SER A 136 -4.61 0.05 -18.21
CA SER A 136 -4.83 -0.21 -19.63
C SER A 136 -3.77 0.53 -20.48
N LEU A 137 -3.40 -0.05 -21.62
CA LEU A 137 -2.50 0.63 -22.56
C LEU A 137 -3.07 1.97 -23.05
N GLU A 138 -4.39 2.07 -23.16
CA GLU A 138 -5.08 3.31 -23.47
C GLU A 138 -4.82 4.38 -22.41
N TYR A 139 -4.93 4.03 -21.12
CA TYR A 139 -4.63 4.94 -20.02
C TYR A 139 -3.17 5.41 -20.06
N ILE A 140 -2.21 4.49 -20.25
CA ILE A 140 -0.78 4.83 -20.34
C ILE A 140 -0.52 5.84 -21.47
N ARG A 141 -1.17 5.65 -22.63
CA ARG A 141 -1.07 6.58 -23.77
C ARG A 141 -1.72 7.92 -23.47
N ALA A 142 -2.94 7.92 -22.91
CA ALA A 142 -3.67 9.13 -22.58
C ALA A 142 -2.95 9.98 -21.51
N ALA A 143 -2.25 9.34 -20.58
CA ALA A 143 -1.40 9.99 -19.58
C ALA A 143 -0.09 10.56 -20.15
N GLY A 144 0.24 10.26 -21.42
CA GLY A 144 1.47 10.70 -22.06
C GLY A 144 2.74 10.03 -21.50
N TRP A 145 2.60 8.85 -20.89
CA TRP A 145 3.72 8.14 -20.26
C TRP A 145 4.53 7.32 -21.27
N ASP A 146 5.83 7.17 -21.05
CA ASP A 146 6.66 6.24 -21.81
C ASP A 146 6.25 4.79 -21.50
N GLY A 147 5.57 4.15 -22.44
CA GLY A 147 5.09 2.78 -22.28
C GLY A 147 6.20 1.74 -22.04
N ARG A 148 7.42 1.97 -22.55
CA ARG A 148 8.55 1.06 -22.27
C ARG A 148 9.03 1.21 -20.83
N LEU A 149 9.11 2.45 -20.33
CA LEU A 149 9.47 2.69 -18.94
C LEU A 149 8.38 2.17 -18.00
N ALA A 150 7.11 2.41 -18.31
CA ALA A 150 5.99 1.88 -17.56
C ALA A 150 6.04 0.35 -17.46
N ASN A 151 6.28 -0.35 -18.58
CA ASN A 151 6.40 -1.81 -18.57
C ASN A 151 7.61 -2.31 -17.74
N LYS A 152 8.76 -1.63 -17.83
CA LYS A 152 9.93 -1.95 -16.98
C LYS A 152 9.61 -1.76 -15.49
N SER A 153 8.90 -0.69 -15.14
CA SER A 153 8.47 -0.41 -13.76
C SER A 153 7.48 -1.46 -13.25
N TYR A 154 6.51 -1.88 -14.09
CA TYR A 154 5.61 -2.98 -13.73
C TYR A 154 6.39 -4.25 -13.40
N HIS A 155 7.29 -4.69 -14.29
CA HIS A 155 8.11 -5.87 -14.03
C HIS A 155 9.01 -5.74 -12.79
N TRP A 156 9.49 -4.54 -12.47
CA TRP A 156 10.24 -4.32 -11.24
C TRP A 156 9.37 -4.51 -9.99
N VAL A 157 8.16 -3.97 -9.97
CA VAL A 157 7.20 -4.16 -8.87
C VAL A 157 6.75 -5.62 -8.77
N GLU A 158 6.35 -6.22 -9.89
CA GLU A 158 5.77 -7.58 -9.95
C GLU A 158 6.71 -8.63 -9.38
N ARG A 159 8.03 -8.51 -9.64
CA ARG A 159 9.03 -9.45 -9.13
C ARG A 159 9.08 -9.56 -7.61
N ARG A 160 8.53 -8.58 -6.90
CA ARG A 160 8.61 -8.50 -5.44
C ARG A 160 7.25 -8.64 -4.76
N VAL A 161 6.21 -8.03 -5.33
CA VAL A 161 4.94 -7.88 -4.60
C VAL A 161 3.73 -8.44 -5.34
N ALA A 162 3.86 -9.03 -6.54
CA ALA A 162 2.71 -9.56 -7.27
C ALA A 162 2.93 -11.02 -7.67
N PHE A 163 1.93 -11.84 -7.38
CA PHE A 163 1.95 -13.29 -7.59
C PHE A 163 0.74 -13.74 -8.41
N GLU A 164 0.88 -14.87 -9.09
CA GLU A 164 -0.26 -15.60 -9.63
C GLU A 164 -0.99 -16.30 -8.47
N PRO A 165 -2.29 -16.05 -8.25
CA PRO A 165 -3.01 -16.64 -7.14
C PRO A 165 -3.27 -18.13 -7.35
N GLN A 166 -3.28 -18.91 -6.26
CA GLN A 166 -3.87 -20.24 -6.28
C GLN A 166 -5.39 -20.11 -6.17
N MET A 167 -6.09 -20.43 -7.26
CA MET A 167 -7.53 -20.23 -7.37
C MET A 167 -8.30 -21.32 -6.60
N GLY A 168 -9.10 -20.89 -5.63
CA GLY A 168 -9.97 -21.76 -4.83
C GLY A 168 -11.33 -22.06 -5.48
N PRO A 169 -12.15 -22.92 -4.86
CA PRO A 169 -13.50 -23.24 -5.32
C PRO A 169 -14.38 -22.01 -5.56
N TRP A 170 -14.39 -21.04 -4.64
CA TRP A 170 -15.21 -19.82 -4.78
C TRP A 170 -14.85 -19.01 -6.03
N GLN A 171 -13.57 -18.66 -6.19
CA GLN A 171 -13.12 -17.87 -7.34
C GLN A 171 -13.28 -18.63 -8.66
N SER A 172 -13.16 -19.97 -8.63
CA SER A 172 -13.48 -20.81 -9.79
C SER A 172 -14.95 -20.69 -10.21
N ALA A 173 -15.87 -20.76 -9.23
CA ALA A 173 -17.30 -20.58 -9.49
C ALA A 173 -17.62 -19.16 -10.00
N VAL A 174 -16.96 -18.13 -9.46
CA VAL A 174 -17.10 -16.74 -9.94
C VAL A 174 -16.66 -16.63 -11.40
N ARG A 175 -15.51 -17.21 -11.76
CA ARG A 175 -15.03 -17.24 -13.16
C ARG A 175 -16.06 -17.90 -14.07
N ASP A 176 -16.53 -19.08 -13.70
CA ASP A 176 -17.45 -19.85 -14.53
C ASP A 176 -18.81 -19.14 -14.69
N GLY A 177 -19.31 -18.54 -13.61
CA GLY A 177 -20.53 -17.73 -13.63
C GLY A 177 -20.41 -16.45 -14.45
N LEU A 178 -19.26 -15.75 -14.42
CA LEU A 178 -19.01 -14.59 -15.28
C LEU A 178 -19.01 -14.98 -16.76
N LEU A 179 -18.42 -16.12 -17.10
CA LEU A 179 -18.42 -16.64 -18.46
C LEU A 179 -19.82 -17.07 -18.91
N GLU A 180 -20.58 -17.76 -18.06
CA GLU A 180 -21.98 -18.13 -18.32
C GLU A 180 -22.87 -16.88 -18.51
N ALA A 181 -22.63 -15.83 -17.74
CA ALA A 181 -23.32 -14.54 -17.88
C ALA A 181 -22.86 -13.71 -19.10
N GLY A 182 -21.93 -14.21 -19.91
CA GLY A 182 -21.50 -13.57 -21.16
C GLY A 182 -20.39 -12.52 -21.00
N VAL A 183 -19.67 -12.47 -19.87
CA VAL A 183 -18.52 -11.58 -19.66
C VAL A 183 -17.27 -12.20 -20.35
N LEU A 184 -17.31 -12.20 -21.67
CA LEU A 184 -16.33 -12.84 -22.55
C LEU A 184 -15.29 -11.85 -23.08
N PRO A 185 -14.10 -12.32 -23.52
CA PRO A 185 -13.63 -13.71 -23.51
C PRO A 185 -13.08 -14.16 -22.14
N ASN A 186 -12.75 -15.45 -22.02
CA ASN A 186 -11.88 -15.94 -20.95
C ASN A 186 -10.42 -15.58 -21.29
N ASN A 187 -9.81 -14.71 -20.51
CA ASN A 187 -8.44 -14.25 -20.71
C ASN A 187 -7.40 -15.04 -19.90
N GLY A 188 -7.81 -16.03 -19.09
CA GLY A 188 -6.92 -16.75 -18.19
C GLY A 188 -6.27 -15.82 -17.16
N PHE A 189 -5.06 -16.16 -16.73
CA PHE A 189 -4.24 -15.31 -15.88
C PHE A 189 -3.53 -14.22 -16.70
N THR A 190 -3.65 -12.97 -16.25
CA THR A 190 -2.90 -11.84 -16.81
C THR A 190 -2.87 -10.67 -15.84
N TYR A 191 -1.78 -9.90 -15.84
CA TYR A 191 -1.76 -8.61 -15.15
C TYR A 191 -2.44 -7.51 -15.95
N ASP A 192 -2.69 -7.67 -17.24
CA ASP A 192 -3.24 -6.58 -18.07
C ASP A 192 -4.70 -6.28 -17.75
N HIS A 193 -5.07 -5.00 -17.77
CA HIS A 193 -6.46 -4.57 -17.66
C HIS A 193 -7.14 -4.66 -19.03
N ILE A 194 -7.90 -5.74 -19.24
CA ILE A 194 -8.53 -6.08 -20.52
C ILE A 194 -9.96 -6.58 -20.31
N LYS A 195 -10.83 -6.29 -21.28
CA LYS A 195 -12.24 -6.70 -21.26
C LYS A 195 -12.38 -8.23 -21.28
N GLY A 196 -13.40 -8.73 -20.60
CA GLY A 196 -13.68 -10.16 -20.41
C GLY A 196 -13.45 -10.62 -18.97
N THR A 197 -13.48 -11.93 -18.76
CA THR A 197 -13.18 -12.55 -17.47
C THR A 197 -11.70 -12.88 -17.40
N LYS A 198 -11.04 -12.50 -16.31
CA LYS A 198 -9.63 -12.78 -16.07
C LYS A 198 -9.35 -13.16 -14.62
N VAL A 199 -8.27 -13.92 -14.43
CA VAL A 199 -7.58 -14.02 -13.14
C VAL A 199 -6.49 -12.93 -13.13
N GLY A 200 -6.51 -12.07 -12.11
CA GLY A 200 -5.49 -11.04 -11.93
C GLY A 200 -4.34 -11.51 -11.04
N GLY A 201 -3.40 -10.60 -10.78
CA GLY A 201 -2.39 -10.81 -9.77
C GLY A 201 -2.95 -10.66 -8.36
N THR A 202 -2.19 -11.12 -7.38
CA THR A 202 -2.43 -10.88 -5.97
C THR A 202 -1.13 -10.42 -5.30
N ILE A 203 -1.23 -9.59 -4.25
CA ILE A 203 -0.08 -9.25 -3.40
C ILE A 203 0.12 -10.22 -2.23
N PHE A 204 -0.69 -11.26 -2.15
CA PHE A 204 -0.52 -12.34 -1.19
C PHE A 204 0.24 -13.51 -1.81
N ASP A 205 1.24 -14.04 -1.13
CA ASP A 205 1.95 -15.24 -1.56
C ASP A 205 1.15 -16.53 -1.31
N ARG A 206 1.75 -17.69 -1.58
CA ARG A 206 1.09 -19.00 -1.46
C ARG A 206 0.75 -19.36 -0.02
N GLU A 207 1.50 -18.81 0.91
CA GLU A 207 1.32 -18.97 2.35
C GLU A 207 0.29 -17.98 2.93
N GLY A 208 -0.20 -17.05 2.10
CA GLY A 208 -1.18 -16.02 2.49
C GLY A 208 -0.53 -14.81 3.16
N ASN A 209 0.79 -14.66 3.07
CA ASN A 209 1.48 -13.48 3.56
C ASN A 209 1.35 -12.34 2.55
N ARG A 210 1.04 -11.16 3.06
CA ARG A 210 0.90 -9.93 2.28
C ARG A 210 2.28 -9.33 2.01
N HIS A 211 2.55 -9.07 0.74
CA HIS A 211 3.67 -8.24 0.28
C HIS A 211 3.18 -6.84 -0.05
N THR A 212 3.84 -5.82 0.47
CA THR A 212 3.37 -4.42 0.42
C THR A 212 4.33 -3.52 -0.34
N ALA A 213 3.92 -2.30 -0.64
CA ALA A 213 4.82 -1.31 -1.21
C ALA A 213 6.04 -1.01 -0.31
N ALA A 214 5.97 -1.27 1.00
CA ALA A 214 7.13 -1.14 1.88
C ALA A 214 8.24 -2.13 1.56
N ASP A 215 7.93 -3.28 0.96
CA ASP A 215 8.91 -4.32 0.62
C ASP A 215 9.79 -3.87 -0.55
N LEU A 216 9.28 -2.97 -1.41
CA LEU A 216 10.05 -2.33 -2.48
C LEU A 216 11.22 -1.47 -1.95
N LEU A 217 11.22 -1.15 -0.64
CA LEU A 217 12.36 -0.48 0.01
C LEU A 217 13.58 -1.40 0.17
N GLU A 218 13.44 -2.72 -0.01
CA GLU A 218 14.59 -3.63 -0.01
C GLU A 218 15.58 -3.30 -1.13
N ASP A 219 15.09 -2.78 -2.26
CA ASP A 219 15.92 -2.37 -3.38
C ASP A 219 16.59 -1.00 -3.15
N ALA A 220 16.33 -0.32 -2.02
CA ALA A 220 16.91 0.97 -1.71
C ALA A 220 18.40 0.87 -1.37
N ASN A 221 19.14 1.97 -1.58
CA ASN A 221 20.49 2.10 -1.04
C ASN A 221 20.39 2.42 0.47
N PRO A 222 20.85 1.54 1.39
CA PRO A 222 20.71 1.74 2.82
C PRO A 222 21.49 2.95 3.35
N GLY A 223 22.55 3.38 2.66
CA GLY A 223 23.27 4.63 2.99
C GLY A 223 22.65 5.89 2.38
N GLY A 224 21.74 5.72 1.40
CA GLY A 224 21.08 6.81 0.69
C GLY A 224 19.67 7.11 1.19
N LEU A 225 19.03 6.20 1.93
CA LEU A 225 17.67 6.36 2.41
C LEU A 225 17.62 6.57 3.93
N THR A 226 16.72 7.43 4.40
CA THR A 226 16.25 7.48 5.78
C THR A 226 14.73 7.48 5.76
N VAL A 227 14.09 6.56 6.48
CA VAL A 227 12.64 6.52 6.66
C VAL A 227 12.34 6.85 8.12
N LEU A 228 11.48 7.85 8.35
CA LEU A 228 11.00 8.20 9.68
C LEU A 228 9.52 7.83 9.81
N LEU A 229 9.25 6.83 10.64
CA LEU A 229 7.91 6.43 11.07
C LEU A 229 7.37 7.39 12.13
N HIS A 230 6.05 7.45 12.25
CA HIS A 230 5.35 8.36 13.16
C HIS A 230 5.73 9.85 12.98
N ALA A 231 6.10 10.23 11.75
CA ALA A 231 6.44 11.58 11.34
C ALA A 231 5.23 12.25 10.67
N THR A 232 4.49 13.08 11.41
CA THR A 232 3.36 13.81 10.85
C THR A 232 3.82 15.13 10.26
N VAL A 233 3.96 15.19 8.94
CA VAL A 233 4.22 16.44 8.20
C VAL A 233 2.97 17.29 8.15
N TYR A 234 3.09 18.58 8.45
CA TYR A 234 1.94 19.50 8.50
C TYR A 234 2.19 20.83 7.81
N LYS A 235 3.41 21.09 7.32
CA LYS A 235 3.72 22.32 6.56
C LYS A 235 4.93 22.14 5.64
N ILE A 236 4.79 22.56 4.39
CA ILE A 236 5.87 22.79 3.44
C ILE A 236 6.32 24.25 3.57
N LEU A 237 7.63 24.46 3.56
CA LEU A 237 8.28 25.76 3.65
C LEU A 237 8.64 26.25 2.24
N PHE A 238 8.23 27.47 1.93
CA PHE A 238 8.47 28.12 0.65
C PHE A 238 9.33 29.36 0.82
N ALA A 239 10.30 29.51 -0.07
CA ALA A 239 11.09 30.71 -0.23
C ALA A 239 10.45 31.56 -1.33
N THR A 240 10.17 32.81 -0.99
CA THR A 240 9.71 33.85 -1.91
C THR A 240 10.90 34.69 -2.35
N LYS A 241 11.97 34.07 -2.87
CA LYS A 241 13.09 34.85 -3.42
C LYS A 241 12.65 35.50 -4.72
N ALA A 242 12.51 36.84 -4.73
CA ALA A 242 12.55 37.82 -5.84
C ALA A 242 11.96 37.46 -7.24
N GLY A 243 11.28 36.34 -7.40
CA GLY A 243 10.72 35.84 -8.65
C GLY A 243 9.25 35.45 -8.46
N PRO A 244 8.52 35.24 -9.56
CA PRO A 244 7.07 35.10 -9.55
C PRO A 244 6.57 33.76 -9.00
N LYS A 245 7.46 32.76 -8.79
CA LYS A 245 7.08 31.41 -8.37
C LYS A 245 7.71 31.05 -7.03
N PRO A 246 6.92 30.62 -6.03
CA PRO A 246 7.45 30.16 -4.74
C PRO A 246 8.25 28.87 -4.92
N VAL A 247 9.36 28.74 -4.19
CA VAL A 247 10.23 27.56 -4.25
C VAL A 247 10.18 26.83 -2.91
N ALA A 248 9.75 25.57 -2.93
CA ALA A 248 9.75 24.73 -1.74
C ALA A 248 11.20 24.42 -1.31
N HIS A 249 11.52 24.53 -0.02
CA HIS A 249 12.89 24.33 0.47
C HIS A 249 12.99 23.53 1.78
N GLY A 250 11.86 23.18 2.40
CA GLY A 250 11.84 22.29 3.55
C GLY A 250 10.43 21.89 3.96
N VAL A 251 10.33 21.02 4.95
CA VAL A 251 9.08 20.61 5.59
C VAL A 251 9.21 20.70 7.09
N ILE A 252 8.08 20.87 7.76
CA ILE A 252 7.95 20.76 9.22
C ILE A 252 7.11 19.54 9.53
N TYR A 253 7.59 18.71 10.46
CA TYR A 253 6.87 17.56 10.96
C TYR A 253 6.95 17.46 12.49
N ARG A 254 6.03 16.69 13.07
CA ARG A 254 6.05 16.29 14.47
C ARG A 254 6.29 14.79 14.60
N ASP A 255 7.02 14.40 15.63
CA ASP A 255 7.15 13.00 16.04
C ASP A 255 5.98 12.55 16.95
N ALA A 256 6.02 11.31 17.40
CA ALA A 256 5.03 10.75 18.32
C ALA A 256 5.01 11.39 19.72
N SER A 257 6.09 12.07 20.12
CA SER A 257 6.17 12.82 21.40
C SER A 257 5.58 14.24 21.29
N GLY A 258 5.28 14.68 20.06
CA GLY A 258 4.84 16.04 19.75
C GLY A 258 5.99 17.02 19.50
N ALA A 259 7.24 16.57 19.57
CA ALA A 259 8.42 17.37 19.26
C ALA A 259 8.44 17.78 17.79
N LYS A 260 8.91 19.00 17.54
CA LYS A 260 8.89 19.62 16.21
C LYS A 260 10.26 19.49 15.54
N HIS A 261 10.26 19.00 14.32
CA HIS A 261 11.45 18.82 13.49
C HIS A 261 11.33 19.60 12.18
N ARG A 262 12.46 19.88 11.55
CA ARG A 262 12.55 20.50 10.22
C ARG A 262 13.52 19.75 9.34
N ALA A 263 13.06 19.33 8.17
CA ALA A 263 13.93 18.78 7.13
C ALA A 263 14.00 19.77 5.97
N TYR A 264 15.20 20.04 5.48
CA TYR A 264 15.45 20.99 4.40
C TYR A 264 16.09 20.32 3.20
N LEU A 265 15.92 20.93 2.02
CA LEU A 265 16.67 20.51 0.85
C LEU A 265 18.12 20.96 0.96
N LYS A 266 19.06 20.07 0.57
CA LYS A 266 20.45 20.42 0.28
C LYS A 266 20.50 21.36 -0.92
N ARG A 267 21.65 22.03 -1.10
CA ARG A 267 21.90 22.85 -2.30
C ARG A 267 22.08 21.92 -3.50
N GLY A 268 21.09 21.89 -4.38
CA GLY A 268 21.13 21.14 -5.63
C GLY A 268 20.03 21.63 -6.57
N LEU A 269 20.31 21.70 -7.87
CA LEU A 269 19.35 22.21 -8.86
C LEU A 269 18.20 21.24 -9.15
N LYS A 270 18.34 19.98 -8.77
CA LYS A 270 17.34 18.90 -8.97
C LYS A 270 16.75 18.39 -7.65
N ASN A 271 17.04 19.07 -6.53
CA ASN A 271 16.59 18.66 -5.21
C ASN A 271 15.15 19.09 -5.01
N GLU A 272 14.28 18.19 -4.54
CA GLU A 272 12.83 18.39 -4.56
C GLU A 272 12.13 17.85 -3.32
N ILE A 273 10.99 18.47 -2.99
CA ILE A 273 10.02 17.92 -2.03
C ILE A 273 8.89 17.30 -2.83
N ILE A 274 8.65 16.00 -2.63
CA ILE A 274 7.64 15.25 -3.36
C ILE A 274 6.53 14.85 -2.38
N VAL A 275 5.30 15.22 -2.69
CA VAL A 275 4.13 14.90 -1.85
C VAL A 275 3.47 13.64 -2.39
N SER A 276 3.55 12.56 -1.61
CA SER A 276 3.00 11.23 -1.91
C SER A 276 2.00 10.79 -0.82
N SER A 277 1.25 11.75 -0.27
CA SER A 277 0.36 11.56 0.89
C SER A 277 -1.05 11.09 0.53
N GLY A 278 -1.23 10.53 -0.68
CA GLY A 278 -2.49 10.02 -1.19
C GLY A 278 -3.51 11.11 -1.56
N ALA A 279 -4.67 10.69 -2.09
CA ALA A 279 -5.71 11.59 -2.60
C ALA A 279 -6.30 12.54 -1.54
N LEU A 280 -6.30 12.13 -0.27
CA LEU A 280 -6.78 12.95 0.85
C LEU A 280 -5.66 13.77 1.49
N GLY A 281 -4.50 13.17 1.74
CA GLY A 281 -3.43 13.84 2.50
C GLY A 281 -2.66 14.87 1.68
N SER A 282 -2.50 14.65 0.37
CA SER A 282 -1.74 15.56 -0.49
C SER A 282 -2.40 16.94 -0.64
N PRO A 283 -3.68 17.06 -1.05
CA PRO A 283 -4.33 18.38 -1.12
C PRO A 283 -4.45 19.03 0.26
N GLN A 284 -4.69 18.26 1.33
CA GLN A 284 -4.69 18.77 2.70
C GLN A 284 -3.36 19.44 3.05
N LEU A 285 -2.23 18.76 2.80
CA LEU A 285 -0.91 19.32 3.10
C LEU A 285 -0.60 20.56 2.26
N LEU A 286 -0.95 20.56 0.97
CA LEU A 286 -0.76 21.72 0.10
C LEU A 286 -1.53 22.93 0.63
N MET A 287 -2.82 22.76 0.96
CA MET A 287 -3.65 23.84 1.52
C MET A 287 -3.12 24.34 2.87
N LEU A 288 -2.76 23.45 3.80
CA LEU A 288 -2.12 23.82 5.08
C LEU A 288 -0.78 24.56 4.90
N SER A 289 -0.15 24.39 3.73
CA SER A 289 1.11 25.05 3.36
C SER A 289 0.90 26.33 2.55
N GLY A 290 -0.34 26.76 2.33
CA GLY A 290 -0.68 27.99 1.61
C GLY A 290 -0.79 27.84 0.09
N VAL A 291 -0.84 26.62 -0.44
CA VAL A 291 -1.04 26.34 -1.87
C VAL A 291 -2.44 25.74 -2.08
N GLY A 292 -3.36 26.52 -2.66
CA GLY A 292 -4.75 26.11 -2.84
C GLY A 292 -5.69 27.28 -3.13
N PRO A 293 -7.02 27.08 -3.10
CA PRO A 293 -7.99 28.12 -3.43
C PRO A 293 -7.88 29.31 -2.48
N ALA A 294 -7.47 30.49 -2.98
CA ALA A 294 -7.11 31.62 -2.13
C ALA A 294 -8.24 32.08 -1.17
N GLN A 295 -9.51 32.03 -1.60
CA GLN A 295 -10.64 32.40 -0.75
C GLN A 295 -10.78 31.46 0.45
N GLN A 296 -10.72 30.14 0.22
CA GLN A 296 -10.80 29.14 1.27
C GLN A 296 -9.61 29.26 2.23
N LEU A 297 -8.39 29.45 1.71
CA LEU A 297 -7.20 29.63 2.54
C LEU A 297 -7.32 30.85 3.46
N ARG A 298 -7.78 32.00 2.93
CA ARG A 298 -8.00 33.21 3.72
C ARG A 298 -9.08 33.02 4.79
N ALA A 299 -10.17 32.33 4.46
CA ALA A 299 -11.24 32.01 5.41
C ALA A 299 -10.74 31.20 6.63
N HIS A 300 -9.67 30.43 6.46
CA HIS A 300 -9.01 29.67 7.53
C HIS A 300 -7.76 30.34 8.10
N ASN A 301 -7.53 31.64 7.86
CA ASN A 301 -6.34 32.38 8.31
C ASN A 301 -5.00 31.77 7.84
N ILE A 302 -4.99 31.12 6.67
CA ILE A 302 -3.78 30.57 6.05
C ILE A 302 -3.22 31.62 5.07
N THR A 303 -1.95 32.00 5.26
CA THR A 303 -1.24 32.85 4.31
C THR A 303 -1.14 32.17 2.95
N VAL A 304 -1.68 32.82 1.91
CA VAL A 304 -1.63 32.32 0.53
C VAL A 304 -0.20 32.45 0.00
N VAL A 305 0.43 31.32 -0.29
CA VAL A 305 1.72 31.20 -0.97
C VAL A 305 1.50 31.19 -2.49
N LEU A 306 0.50 30.43 -2.94
CA LEU A 306 0.11 30.36 -4.35
C LEU A 306 -1.37 30.03 -4.45
N ASP A 307 -2.12 30.86 -5.17
CA ASP A 307 -3.50 30.55 -5.50
C ASP A 307 -3.54 29.42 -6.53
N GLN A 308 -4.13 28.29 -6.14
CA GLN A 308 -4.30 27.10 -6.97
C GLN A 308 -5.73 26.57 -6.78
N PRO A 309 -6.71 27.08 -7.54
CA PRO A 309 -8.13 26.77 -7.33
C PRO A 309 -8.50 25.29 -7.45
N MET A 310 -7.70 24.49 -8.14
CA MET A 310 -7.97 23.06 -8.35
C MET A 310 -7.44 22.14 -7.22
N VAL A 311 -6.66 22.66 -6.27
CA VAL A 311 -6.18 21.84 -5.15
C VAL A 311 -7.37 21.44 -4.27
N GLY A 312 -7.53 20.12 -4.08
CA GLY A 312 -8.65 19.55 -3.34
C GLY A 312 -9.94 19.41 -4.15
N GLN A 313 -9.94 19.77 -5.43
CA GLN A 313 -11.07 19.61 -6.34
C GLN A 313 -10.96 18.32 -7.16
N LEU A 314 -12.04 17.97 -7.85
CA LEU A 314 -12.13 16.78 -8.73
C LEU A 314 -11.81 15.46 -7.99
N MET A 315 -12.17 15.37 -6.71
CA MET A 315 -12.14 14.10 -6.00
C MET A 315 -13.10 13.13 -6.67
N SER A 316 -12.66 11.89 -6.86
CA SER A 316 -13.48 10.83 -7.42
C SER A 316 -13.28 9.58 -6.57
N ASP A 317 -14.39 8.92 -6.26
CA ASP A 317 -14.43 7.61 -5.61
C ASP A 317 -15.36 6.74 -6.45
N ASN A 318 -14.87 5.59 -6.91
CA ASN A 318 -15.64 4.71 -7.78
C ASN A 318 -16.80 4.11 -6.96
N PRO A 319 -18.06 4.22 -7.41
CA PRO A 319 -19.16 3.60 -6.69
C PRO A 319 -19.01 2.09 -6.70
N MET A 320 -19.15 1.48 -5.52
CA MET A 320 -19.20 0.03 -5.34
C MET A 320 -20.62 -0.35 -4.90
N ASN A 321 -21.26 -1.22 -5.67
CA ASN A 321 -22.53 -1.84 -5.31
C ASN A 321 -22.29 -3.32 -5.01
N ALA A 322 -22.83 -3.82 -3.90
CA ALA A 322 -22.61 -5.18 -3.44
C ALA A 322 -23.92 -5.97 -3.37
N ILE A 323 -23.85 -7.26 -3.69
CA ILE A 323 -24.90 -8.24 -3.43
C ILE A 323 -24.32 -9.27 -2.45
N PHE A 324 -24.97 -9.43 -1.30
CA PHE A 324 -24.58 -10.43 -0.30
C PHE A 324 -25.39 -11.70 -0.53
N VAL A 325 -24.68 -12.79 -0.83
CA VAL A 325 -25.30 -14.11 -1.04
C VAL A 325 -25.03 -14.96 0.20
N PRO A 326 -26.06 -15.26 1.02
CA PRO A 326 -25.88 -16.15 2.16
C PRO A 326 -25.64 -17.58 1.66
N SER A 327 -24.56 -18.20 2.12
CA SER A 327 -24.29 -19.60 1.82
C SER A 327 -24.84 -20.52 2.91
N PRO A 328 -25.57 -21.60 2.56
CA PRO A 328 -26.05 -22.58 3.53
C PRO A 328 -24.91 -23.44 4.13
N LEU A 329 -23.73 -23.42 3.49
CA LEU A 329 -22.51 -24.10 3.94
C LEU A 329 -21.39 -23.08 4.12
N PRO A 330 -20.46 -23.28 5.08
CA PRO A 330 -19.27 -22.44 5.18
C PRO A 330 -18.50 -22.40 3.86
N VAL A 331 -18.12 -21.19 3.45
CA VAL A 331 -17.22 -20.94 2.30
C VAL A 331 -15.87 -20.48 2.82
N GLU A 332 -14.80 -20.83 2.11
CA GLU A 332 -13.46 -20.42 2.47
C GLU A 332 -13.29 -18.90 2.40
N VAL A 333 -12.37 -18.37 3.20
CA VAL A 333 -11.91 -16.98 3.04
C VAL A 333 -11.18 -16.86 1.72
N SER A 334 -11.73 -16.06 0.81
CA SER A 334 -11.15 -15.80 -0.49
C SER A 334 -11.33 -14.32 -0.83
N LEU A 335 -10.22 -13.61 -1.05
CA LEU A 335 -10.24 -12.24 -1.55
C LEU A 335 -10.26 -12.22 -3.08
N ILE A 336 -10.31 -11.03 -3.65
CA ILE A 336 -10.50 -10.82 -5.09
C ILE A 336 -9.31 -11.41 -5.86
N GLN A 337 -9.60 -12.36 -6.75
CA GLN A 337 -8.64 -12.98 -7.67
C GLN A 337 -9.17 -12.99 -9.10
N VAL A 338 -10.48 -13.21 -9.27
CA VAL A 338 -11.19 -13.20 -10.56
C VAL A 338 -12.00 -11.93 -10.69
N VAL A 339 -11.92 -11.32 -11.88
CA VAL A 339 -12.69 -10.12 -12.21
C VAL A 339 -13.28 -10.21 -13.61
N GLY A 340 -14.47 -9.62 -13.78
CA GLY A 340 -15.16 -9.46 -15.04
C GLY A 340 -15.16 -7.99 -15.46
N ILE A 341 -14.48 -7.67 -16.57
CA ILE A 341 -14.46 -6.32 -17.14
C ILE A 341 -15.42 -6.29 -18.33
N THR A 342 -16.59 -5.67 -18.14
CA THR A 342 -17.67 -5.68 -19.13
C THR A 342 -17.39 -4.72 -20.30
N GLN A 343 -18.13 -4.88 -21.39
CA GLN A 343 -18.00 -4.00 -22.57
C GLN A 343 -18.42 -2.55 -22.29
N TYR A 344 -19.31 -2.34 -21.33
CA TYR A 344 -19.85 -1.03 -20.96
C TYR A 344 -19.11 -0.38 -19.78
N GLY A 345 -18.00 -0.98 -19.31
CA GLY A 345 -17.10 -0.39 -18.32
C GLY A 345 -17.34 -0.80 -16.87
N SER A 346 -18.35 -1.63 -16.57
CA SER A 346 -18.53 -2.21 -15.24
C SER A 346 -17.44 -3.21 -14.91
N TYR A 347 -16.97 -3.17 -13.67
CA TYR A 347 -15.97 -4.06 -13.10
C TYR A 347 -16.63 -4.93 -12.04
N ILE A 348 -16.63 -6.25 -12.25
CA ILE A 348 -17.29 -7.21 -11.37
C ILE A 348 -16.21 -7.99 -10.64
N GLU A 349 -16.27 -8.00 -9.32
CA GLU A 349 -15.36 -8.74 -8.46
C GLU A 349 -16.13 -9.43 -7.33
N ALA A 350 -15.54 -10.46 -6.73
CA ALA A 350 -16.17 -11.19 -5.63
C ALA A 350 -15.15 -11.65 -4.61
N ALA A 351 -15.59 -11.73 -3.36
CA ALA A 351 -14.88 -12.28 -2.22
C ALA A 351 -15.84 -13.15 -1.38
N SER A 352 -15.30 -14.04 -0.56
CA SER A 352 -16.06 -14.96 0.30
C SER A 352 -15.40 -15.16 1.66
N GLY A 353 -16.14 -15.76 2.60
CA GLY A 353 -15.65 -16.27 3.88
C GLY A 353 -15.22 -15.22 4.90
N GLU A 354 -15.08 -13.96 4.49
CA GLU A 354 -14.90 -12.82 5.38
C GLU A 354 -16.25 -12.35 5.92
N ASN A 355 -16.31 -12.07 7.22
CA ASN A 355 -17.48 -11.47 7.84
C ASN A 355 -17.50 -9.96 7.54
N PHE A 356 -17.73 -9.61 6.27
CA PHE A 356 -17.88 -8.21 5.83
C PHE A 356 -19.06 -7.49 6.48
N GLY A 357 -19.95 -8.23 7.15
CA GLY A 357 -21.09 -7.67 7.87
C GLY A 357 -21.25 -8.20 9.28
N GLY A 358 -20.34 -7.80 10.16
CA GLY A 358 -20.20 -8.27 11.54
C GLY A 358 -21.51 -8.64 12.25
N SER A 359 -21.55 -9.87 12.78
CA SER A 359 -22.59 -10.40 13.70
C SER A 359 -23.99 -10.64 13.08
N PRO A 360 -24.89 -11.43 13.70
CA PRO A 360 -26.14 -11.87 13.08
C PRO A 360 -27.25 -10.79 13.05
N GLN A 361 -26.89 -9.53 13.31
CA GLN A 361 -27.78 -8.39 13.11
C GLN A 361 -27.51 -7.79 11.73
N ARG A 362 -28.54 -7.17 11.14
CA ARG A 362 -28.53 -6.53 9.81
C ARG A 362 -27.62 -5.29 9.72
N ASP A 363 -26.46 -5.30 10.37
CA ASP A 363 -25.44 -4.25 10.32
C ASP A 363 -24.19 -4.82 9.63
N TYR A 364 -24.13 -4.60 8.31
CA TYR A 364 -23.01 -4.93 7.44
C TYR A 364 -21.74 -4.04 7.60
N GLY A 365 -21.49 -3.47 8.79
CA GLY A 365 -20.29 -2.68 9.09
C GLY A 365 -20.08 -1.47 8.17
N MET A 366 -18.94 -1.40 7.47
CA MET A 366 -18.66 -0.31 6.52
C MET A 366 -19.53 -0.35 5.25
N PHE A 367 -20.25 -1.46 5.03
CA PHE A 367 -21.10 -1.69 3.87
C PHE A 367 -22.60 -1.64 4.20
N SER A 368 -22.98 -1.26 5.42
CA SER A 368 -24.40 -1.08 5.82
C SER A 368 -25.00 0.18 5.19
N PRO A 369 -26.20 0.11 4.59
CA PRO A 369 -27.06 1.28 4.47
C PRO A 369 -27.39 1.78 5.88
N LYS A 370 -27.16 3.06 6.16
CA LYS A 370 -27.71 3.68 7.37
C LYS A 370 -29.12 4.15 7.05
N GLU A 371 -30.12 3.56 7.70
CA GLU A 371 -31.42 4.20 7.81
C GLU A 371 -31.23 5.44 8.70
N TYR A 372 -31.50 6.61 8.14
CA TYR A 372 -31.61 7.84 8.90
C TYR A 372 -33.08 7.98 9.28
N ASP A 373 -33.37 7.96 10.59
CA ASP A 373 -34.67 8.37 11.15
C ASP A 373 -34.95 9.86 10.93
#